data_AF-A0A528D6V7-F1
#
_entry.id   AF-A0A528D6V7-F1
#
_cell.length_a   1.000
_cell.length_b   1.000
_cell.length_c   1.000
_cell.angle_alpha   90.00
_cell.angle_beta   90.00
_cell.angle_gamma   90.00
#
_symmetry.space_group_name_H-M   'P 1'
#
loop_
_entity.id
_entity.type
_entity.pdbx_description
1 polymer ?
#
loop_
_entity_poly.entity_id
_entity_poly.type
_entity_poly.pdbx_seq_one_letter_code
_entity_poly.pdbx_strand_id
1 'polypeptide(L)'
;MIEAAMIWNEPNNKSHWDPELDPDWSRFANMAILAADAIASENPAVTKILGGISPIDADFMALMKGYGVLDHVDAVGVHGFPLDWNLWQIQEWPQKIGEISTITELPVWVSEVGVSSFGAEEVQLWGLRRSAELLLGNASRVQWYSLYDLPREWGATTRHREAEGSSYYRHFYMGLLREDGTPKPALEEFL
;
A
#
# COMPACT_ATOMS: atom_id res chain seq x y z
N MET A 1 19.30 -5.51 9.93
CA MET A 1 19.58 -5.89 8.53
C MET A 1 18.39 -5.41 7.71
N ILE A 2 18.62 -4.71 6.59
CA ILE A 2 17.55 -4.27 5.68
C ILE A 2 17.30 -5.42 4.71
N GLU A 3 16.07 -5.90 4.61
CA GLU A 3 15.68 -7.00 3.71
C GLU A 3 15.15 -6.50 2.37
N ALA A 4 14.51 -5.33 2.36
CA ALA A 4 13.88 -4.77 1.18
C ALA A 4 13.83 -3.25 1.26
N ALA A 5 13.80 -2.61 0.10
CA ALA A 5 13.66 -1.17 -0.06
C ALA A 5 12.59 -0.89 -1.11
N MET A 6 11.55 -0.17 -0.70
CA MET A 6 10.51 0.29 -1.60
C MET A 6 10.91 1.63 -2.22
N ILE A 7 10.83 1.68 -3.55
CA ILE A 7 11.14 2.86 -4.33
C ILE A 7 9.86 3.67 -4.47
N TRP A 8 9.73 4.65 -3.58
CA TRP A 8 8.60 5.58 -3.45
C TRP A 8 7.31 4.98 -2.87
N ASN A 9 6.45 5.84 -2.34
CA ASN A 9 5.14 5.51 -1.80
C ASN A 9 4.03 6.09 -2.70
N GLU A 10 3.10 5.27 -3.18
CA GLU A 10 1.94 5.71 -3.97
C GLU A 10 2.29 6.64 -5.15
N PRO A 11 3.21 6.26 -6.06
CA PRO A 11 3.66 7.15 -7.14
C PRO A 11 2.57 7.54 -8.14
N ASN A 12 1.47 6.79 -8.18
CA ASN A 12 0.30 7.08 -9.02
C ASN A 12 -0.78 7.92 -8.29
N ASN A 13 -0.53 8.31 -7.04
CA ASN A 13 -1.43 9.18 -6.29
C ASN A 13 -1.03 10.65 -6.47
N LYS A 14 -1.99 11.50 -6.84
CA LYS A 14 -1.79 12.93 -7.06
C LYS A 14 -1.31 13.70 -5.83
N SER A 15 -1.54 13.17 -4.62
CA SER A 15 -1.01 13.78 -3.40
C SER A 15 0.48 13.50 -3.17
N HIS A 16 1.04 12.51 -3.86
CA HIS A 16 2.41 12.03 -3.70
C HIS A 16 3.29 12.28 -4.93
N TRP A 17 2.69 12.47 -6.11
CA TRP A 17 3.41 12.81 -7.33
C TRP A 17 2.67 13.91 -8.10
N ASP A 18 3.41 14.85 -8.68
CA ASP A 18 2.85 16.00 -9.39
C ASP A 18 2.72 15.71 -10.90
N PRO A 19 1.49 15.43 -11.41
CA PRO A 19 1.28 15.16 -12.83
C PRO A 19 1.38 16.41 -13.70
N GLU A 20 1.38 17.63 -13.14
CA GLU A 20 1.62 18.83 -13.96
C GLU A 20 3.10 18.93 -14.36
N LEU A 21 4.00 18.47 -13.50
CA LEU A 21 5.44 18.46 -13.75
C LEU A 21 5.94 17.19 -14.45
N ASP A 22 5.23 16.08 -14.30
CA ASP A 22 5.57 14.77 -14.87
C ASP A 22 4.30 14.04 -15.36
N PRO A 23 3.63 14.55 -16.40
CA PRO A 23 2.31 14.09 -16.83
C PRO A 23 2.28 12.66 -17.39
N ASP A 24 3.45 12.13 -17.75
CA ASP A 24 3.61 10.79 -18.29
C ASP A 24 4.44 9.87 -17.38
N TRP A 25 4.76 10.30 -16.15
CA TRP A 25 5.60 9.54 -15.22
C TRP A 25 7.01 9.18 -15.73
N SER A 26 7.48 9.80 -16.83
CA SER A 26 8.81 9.49 -17.39
C SER A 26 9.93 9.89 -16.44
N ARG A 27 9.77 10.98 -15.66
CA ARG A 27 10.75 11.38 -14.64
C ARG A 27 10.71 10.44 -13.45
N PHE A 28 9.53 10.04 -13.00
CA PHE A 28 9.38 9.01 -11.97
C PHE A 28 10.07 7.71 -12.38
N ALA A 29 9.82 7.23 -13.60
CA ALA A 29 10.42 6.00 -14.12
C ALA A 29 11.95 6.07 -14.13
N ASN A 30 12.53 7.17 -14.63
CA ASN A 30 13.97 7.37 -14.60
C ASN A 30 14.53 7.42 -13.17
N MET A 31 13.85 8.10 -12.24
CA MET A 31 14.24 8.11 -10.83
C MET A 31 14.21 6.70 -10.22
N ALA A 32 13.17 5.93 -10.52
CA ALA A 32 13.01 4.59 -9.98
C ALA A 32 14.11 3.63 -10.46
N ILE A 33 14.47 3.70 -11.75
CA ILE A 33 15.59 2.93 -12.32
C ILE A 33 16.91 3.29 -11.64
N LEU A 34 17.23 4.60 -11.53
CA LEU A 34 18.45 5.06 -10.86
C LEU A 34 18.52 4.62 -9.39
N ALA A 35 17.39 4.67 -8.68
CA ALA A 35 17.31 4.23 -7.29
C ALA A 35 17.52 2.71 -7.18
N ALA A 36 16.89 1.92 -8.05
CA ALA A 36 17.04 0.48 -8.09
C ALA A 36 18.50 0.06 -8.37
N ASP A 37 19.14 0.69 -9.35
CA ASP A 37 20.53 0.43 -9.71
C ASP A 37 21.49 0.83 -8.57
N ALA A 38 21.22 1.95 -7.90
CA ALA A 38 22.00 2.36 -6.74
C ALA A 38 21.88 1.36 -5.59
N ILE A 39 20.66 0.89 -5.28
CA ILE A 39 20.45 -0.15 -4.26
C ILE A 39 21.19 -1.43 -4.64
N ALA A 40 21.11 -1.87 -5.90
CA ALA A 40 21.79 -3.07 -6.38
C ALA A 40 23.33 -2.95 -6.30
N SER A 41 23.88 -1.77 -6.60
CA SER A 41 25.32 -1.49 -6.50
C SER A 41 25.82 -1.52 -5.05
N GLU A 42 25.05 -0.97 -4.11
CA GLU A 42 25.42 -0.92 -2.70
C GLU A 42 25.20 -2.25 -1.98
N ASN A 43 24.06 -2.89 -2.23
CA ASN A 43 23.73 -4.20 -1.65
C ASN A 43 22.73 -4.97 -2.52
N PRO A 44 23.19 -5.88 -3.39
CA PRO A 44 22.31 -6.66 -4.28
C PRO A 44 21.42 -7.66 -3.54
N ALA A 45 21.65 -7.91 -2.24
CA ALA A 45 20.80 -8.78 -1.44
C ALA A 45 19.51 -8.09 -0.96
N VAL A 46 19.39 -6.76 -1.08
CA VAL A 46 18.17 -6.02 -0.73
C VAL A 46 17.16 -6.16 -1.85
N THR A 47 15.96 -6.65 -1.53
CA THR A 47 14.84 -6.71 -2.48
C THR A 47 14.37 -5.30 -2.84
N LYS A 48 14.40 -4.96 -4.12
CA LYS A 48 13.96 -3.67 -4.67
C LYS A 48 12.51 -3.80 -5.09
N ILE A 49 11.65 -2.93 -4.58
CA ILE A 49 10.21 -2.99 -4.83
C ILE A 49 9.79 -1.70 -5.53
N LEU A 50 9.13 -1.81 -6.69
CA LEU A 50 8.42 -0.65 -7.25
C LEU A 50 7.29 -0.25 -6.29
N GLY A 51 7.24 1.03 -5.93
CA GLY A 51 6.35 1.60 -4.92
C GLY A 51 4.92 1.08 -4.93
N GLY A 52 4.35 0.96 -3.73
CA GLY A 52 2.98 0.52 -3.53
C GLY A 52 1.97 1.46 -4.18
N ILE A 53 1.27 0.99 -5.21
CA ILE A 53 0.32 1.82 -5.94
C ILE A 53 -1.03 1.92 -5.23
N SER A 54 -1.60 3.13 -5.22
CA SER A 54 -2.90 3.44 -4.63
C SER A 54 -3.53 4.59 -5.45
N PRO A 55 -4.62 4.33 -6.21
CA PRO A 55 -5.31 3.05 -6.35
C PRO A 55 -4.47 1.97 -7.03
N ILE A 56 -4.90 0.71 -6.91
CA ILE A 56 -4.36 -0.40 -7.70
C ILE A 56 -4.75 -0.18 -9.16
N ASP A 57 -3.75 -0.12 -10.04
CA ASP A 57 -3.87 0.35 -11.42
C ASP A 57 -2.93 -0.44 -12.36
N ALA A 58 -3.52 -1.23 -13.26
CA ALA A 58 -2.78 -2.03 -14.24
C ALA A 58 -2.20 -1.18 -15.39
N ASP A 59 -2.81 -0.04 -15.73
CA ASP A 59 -2.32 0.84 -16.79
C ASP A 59 -1.04 1.55 -16.35
N PHE A 60 -1.00 2.02 -15.09
CA PHE A 60 0.23 2.53 -14.48
C PHE A 60 1.34 1.48 -14.48
N MET A 61 1.02 0.23 -14.12
CA MET A 61 2.00 -0.87 -14.13
C MET A 61 2.52 -1.15 -15.55
N ALA A 62 1.64 -1.16 -16.54
CA ALA A 62 2.00 -1.36 -17.95
C ALA A 62 2.88 -0.22 -18.48
N LEU A 63 2.62 1.01 -18.04
CA LEU A 63 3.44 2.18 -18.36
C LEU A 63 4.85 2.06 -17.77
N MET A 64 4.97 1.68 -16.49
CA MET A 64 6.27 1.46 -15.85
C MET A 64 7.05 0.32 -16.51
N LYS A 65 6.35 -0.74 -16.94
CA LYS A 65 6.95 -1.79 -17.78
C LYS A 65 7.44 -1.25 -19.12
N GLY A 66 6.66 -0.40 -19.79
CA GLY A 66 7.03 0.23 -21.05
C GLY A 66 8.27 1.13 -20.95
N TYR A 67 8.49 1.75 -19.78
CA TYR A 67 9.70 2.52 -19.49
C TYR A 67 10.90 1.67 -19.02
N GLY A 68 10.74 0.34 -18.89
CA GLY A 68 11.80 -0.57 -18.46
C GLY A 68 12.01 -0.63 -16.94
N VAL A 69 11.18 0.03 -16.13
CA VAL A 69 11.36 0.05 -14.65
C VAL A 69 11.32 -1.36 -14.06
N LEU A 70 10.46 -2.23 -14.60
CA LEU A 70 10.30 -3.59 -14.09
C LEU A 70 11.53 -4.48 -14.32
N ASP A 71 12.46 -4.09 -15.19
CA ASP A 71 13.71 -4.83 -15.42
C ASP A 71 14.73 -4.59 -14.30
N HIS A 72 14.51 -3.60 -13.43
CA HIS A 72 15.45 -3.18 -12.38
C HIS A 72 14.97 -3.51 -10.96
N VAL A 73 13.72 -3.93 -10.79
CA VAL A 73 13.13 -4.28 -9.49
C VAL A 73 12.87 -5.77 -9.37
N ASP A 74 12.75 -6.26 -8.14
CA ASP A 74 12.54 -7.68 -7.85
C ASP A 74 11.07 -8.00 -7.52
N ALA A 75 10.27 -6.99 -7.20
CA ALA A 75 8.85 -7.10 -6.85
C ALA A 75 8.09 -5.79 -7.13
N VAL A 76 6.76 -5.86 -7.12
CA VAL A 76 5.88 -4.69 -7.26
C VAL A 76 4.92 -4.58 -6.08
N GLY A 77 4.72 -3.36 -5.57
CA GLY A 77 3.85 -3.09 -4.43
C GLY A 77 2.43 -2.67 -4.85
N VAL A 78 1.43 -3.05 -4.06
CA VAL A 78 0.05 -2.54 -4.14
C VAL A 78 -0.49 -2.22 -2.75
N HIS A 79 -1.32 -1.18 -2.64
CA HIS A 79 -2.00 -0.81 -1.40
C HIS A 79 -3.51 -0.98 -1.53
N GLY A 80 -4.18 -1.41 -0.45
CA GLY A 80 -5.63 -1.56 -0.46
C GLY A 80 -6.30 -1.39 0.90
N PHE A 81 -7.32 -0.55 0.89
CA PHE A 81 -8.17 -0.12 1.99
C PHE A 81 -9.64 -0.05 1.52
N PRO A 82 -10.22 -1.16 1.03
CA PRO A 82 -11.57 -1.19 0.42
C PRO A 82 -12.71 -0.91 1.40
N LEU A 83 -12.47 -0.96 2.71
CA LEU A 83 -13.46 -0.60 3.74
C LEU A 83 -13.36 0.88 4.17
N ASP A 84 -12.36 1.61 3.67
CA ASP A 84 -12.02 2.94 4.16
C ASP A 84 -11.85 3.97 3.04
N TRP A 85 -10.89 3.79 2.14
CA TRP A 85 -10.50 4.82 1.16
C TRP A 85 -10.68 4.42 -0.29
N ASN A 86 -10.70 3.13 -0.61
CA ASN A 86 -10.87 2.69 -1.99
C ASN A 86 -12.34 2.48 -2.35
N LEU A 87 -12.64 2.63 -3.65
CA LEU A 87 -13.99 2.54 -4.21
C LEU A 87 -14.26 1.17 -4.87
N TRP A 88 -13.85 0.09 -4.18
CA TRP A 88 -14.08 -1.30 -4.58
C TRP A 88 -14.30 -2.15 -3.34
N GLN A 89 -15.00 -3.27 -3.47
CA GLN A 89 -15.38 -4.15 -2.38
C GLN A 89 -14.24 -5.09 -1.99
N ILE A 90 -14.11 -5.40 -0.69
CA ILE A 90 -13.03 -6.26 -0.18
C ILE A 90 -12.91 -7.61 -0.91
N GLN A 91 -14.02 -8.18 -1.41
CA GLN A 91 -14.03 -9.44 -2.16
C GLN A 91 -13.30 -9.36 -3.51
N GLU A 92 -13.06 -8.15 -4.03
CA GLU A 92 -12.37 -7.92 -5.31
C GLU A 92 -10.84 -7.99 -5.15
N TRP A 93 -10.29 -8.18 -3.94
CA TRP A 93 -8.85 -8.32 -3.71
C TRP A 93 -8.14 -9.30 -4.67
N PRO A 94 -8.63 -10.55 -4.86
CA PRO A 94 -7.99 -11.49 -5.79
C PRO A 94 -8.01 -10.99 -7.23
N GLN A 95 -9.08 -10.32 -7.65
CA GLN A 95 -9.16 -9.70 -8.97
C GLN A 95 -8.14 -8.56 -9.10
N LYS A 96 -8.02 -7.69 -8.09
CA LYS A 96 -7.07 -6.57 -8.09
C LYS A 96 -5.61 -7.02 -8.17
N ILE A 97 -5.24 -8.08 -7.47
CA ILE A 97 -3.92 -8.69 -7.62
C ILE A 97 -3.78 -9.31 -9.01
N GLY A 98 -4.80 -10.05 -9.47
CA GLY A 98 -4.82 -10.68 -10.79
C GLY A 98 -4.60 -9.68 -11.93
N GLU A 99 -5.22 -8.50 -11.86
CA GLU A 99 -5.05 -7.40 -12.82
C GLU A 99 -3.56 -7.04 -12.97
N ILE A 100 -2.82 -6.89 -11.87
CA ILE A 100 -1.38 -6.60 -11.88
C ILE A 100 -0.56 -7.80 -12.39
N SER A 101 -0.89 -9.01 -11.94
CA SER A 101 -0.22 -10.24 -12.36
C SER A 101 -0.39 -10.54 -13.86
N THR A 102 -1.38 -9.95 -14.55
CA THR A 102 -1.46 -10.05 -16.02
C THR A 102 -0.40 -9.22 -16.75
N ILE A 103 0.19 -8.23 -16.08
CA ILE A 103 1.16 -7.29 -16.65
C ILE A 103 2.60 -7.77 -16.42
N THR A 104 2.89 -8.44 -15.31
CA THR A 104 4.24 -8.82 -14.90
C THR A 104 4.30 -10.18 -14.22
N GLU A 105 5.42 -10.88 -14.40
CA GLU A 105 5.74 -12.13 -13.70
C GLU A 105 6.42 -11.88 -12.34
N LEU A 106 6.71 -10.61 -12.00
CA LEU A 106 7.30 -10.25 -10.71
C LEU A 106 6.31 -10.53 -9.56
N PRO A 107 6.80 -10.97 -8.39
CA PRO A 107 5.95 -11.12 -7.21
C PRO A 107 5.22 -9.82 -6.85
N VAL A 108 3.91 -9.93 -6.63
CA VAL A 108 3.08 -8.83 -6.10
C VAL A 108 3.13 -8.85 -4.58
N TRP A 109 3.47 -7.71 -3.99
CA TRP A 109 3.49 -7.45 -2.55
C TRP A 109 2.32 -6.54 -2.20
N VAL A 110 1.45 -6.98 -1.29
CA VAL A 110 0.49 -6.09 -0.64
C VAL A 110 1.23 -5.39 0.48
N SER A 111 1.90 -4.29 0.16
CA SER A 111 2.76 -3.58 1.08
C SER A 111 2.00 -2.72 2.09
N GLU A 112 0.72 -2.44 1.82
CA GLU A 112 -0.19 -1.88 2.81
C GLU A 112 -1.60 -2.45 2.62
N VAL A 113 -2.12 -3.04 3.68
CA VAL A 113 -3.53 -3.35 3.84
C VAL A 113 -3.97 -3.03 5.27
N GLY A 114 -5.17 -2.52 5.43
CA GLY A 114 -5.70 -2.22 6.76
C GLY A 114 -7.19 -2.02 6.74
N VAL A 115 -7.77 -2.03 7.94
CA VAL A 115 -9.17 -1.71 8.17
C VAL A 115 -9.28 -0.81 9.38
N SER A 116 -9.95 0.32 9.22
CA SER A 116 -10.21 1.23 10.33
C SER A 116 -11.23 0.64 11.29
N SER A 117 -10.97 0.74 12.59
CA SER A 117 -11.95 0.46 13.64
C SER A 117 -12.89 1.65 13.91
N PHE A 118 -12.87 2.69 13.06
CA PHE A 118 -13.77 3.84 13.22
C PHE A 118 -15.23 3.40 13.08
N GLY A 119 -16.01 3.61 14.15
CA GLY A 119 -17.41 3.22 14.25
C GLY A 119 -17.65 1.94 15.06
N ALA A 120 -16.78 0.92 14.92
CA ALA A 120 -16.83 -0.32 15.71
C ALA A 120 -15.51 -1.11 15.56
N GLU A 121 -14.98 -1.66 16.66
CA GLU A 121 -13.74 -2.47 16.62
C GLU A 121 -13.95 -3.85 15.98
N GLU A 122 -15.17 -4.36 16.02
CA GLU A 122 -15.57 -5.62 15.38
C GLU A 122 -15.45 -5.56 13.85
N VAL A 123 -15.56 -4.37 13.25
CA VAL A 123 -15.35 -4.17 11.81
C VAL A 123 -13.90 -4.44 11.44
N GLN A 124 -12.94 -3.97 12.27
CA GLN A 124 -11.53 -4.24 12.05
C GLN A 124 -11.22 -5.74 12.21
N LEU A 125 -11.79 -6.40 13.23
CA LEU A 125 -11.61 -7.85 13.42
C LEU A 125 -12.14 -8.65 12.22
N TRP A 126 -13.36 -8.35 11.77
CA TRP A 126 -13.93 -8.99 10.59
C TRP A 126 -13.09 -8.73 9.34
N GLY A 127 -12.69 -7.47 9.15
CA GLY A 127 -11.91 -7.03 8.01
C GLY A 127 -10.50 -7.63 7.96
N LEU A 128 -9.85 -7.80 9.11
CA LEU A 128 -8.56 -8.49 9.22
C LEU A 128 -8.68 -9.94 8.73
N ARG A 129 -9.64 -10.70 9.29
CA ARG A 129 -9.89 -12.10 8.89
C ARG A 129 -10.18 -12.21 7.40
N ARG A 130 -11.04 -11.34 6.89
CA ARG A 130 -11.44 -11.38 5.48
C ARG A 130 -10.29 -10.99 4.55
N SER A 131 -9.47 -10.00 4.91
CA SER A 131 -8.25 -9.66 4.17
C SER A 131 -7.28 -10.83 4.17
N ALA A 132 -7.03 -11.47 5.32
CA ALA A 132 -6.15 -12.63 5.40
C ALA A 132 -6.61 -13.79 4.50
N GLU A 133 -7.90 -14.14 4.54
CA GLU A 133 -8.50 -15.18 3.69
C GLU A 133 -8.30 -14.90 2.19
N LEU A 134 -8.42 -13.63 1.78
CA LEU A 134 -8.35 -13.24 0.38
C LEU A 134 -6.92 -13.03 -0.12
N LEU A 135 -6.01 -12.62 0.76
CA LEU A 135 -4.66 -12.22 0.39
C LEU A 135 -3.63 -13.32 0.61
N LEU A 136 -3.74 -14.11 1.68
CA LEU A 136 -2.80 -15.18 1.96
C LEU A 136 -2.93 -16.27 0.89
N GLY A 137 -1.85 -16.49 0.15
CA GLY A 137 -1.82 -17.39 -1.02
C GLY A 137 -2.05 -16.70 -2.37
N ASN A 138 -2.56 -15.47 -2.38
CA ASN A 138 -2.68 -14.65 -3.61
C ASN A 138 -1.57 -13.60 -3.72
N ALA A 139 -1.01 -13.13 -2.61
CA ALA A 139 0.14 -12.24 -2.57
C ALA A 139 1.36 -12.93 -1.93
N SER A 140 2.55 -12.63 -2.46
CA SER A 140 3.81 -13.18 -1.95
C SER A 140 4.21 -12.58 -0.60
N ARG A 141 3.74 -11.37 -0.31
CA ARG A 141 3.93 -10.68 0.96
C ARG A 141 2.73 -9.79 1.26
N VAL A 142 2.32 -9.76 2.52
CA VAL A 142 1.22 -8.92 3.01
C VAL A 142 1.70 -8.19 4.26
N GLN A 143 1.48 -6.88 4.31
CA GLN A 143 1.88 -6.02 5.43
C GLN A 143 0.67 -5.25 5.94
N TRP A 144 0.37 -5.44 7.22
CA TRP A 144 -0.71 -4.70 7.88
C TRP A 144 -0.27 -3.27 8.19
N TYR A 145 -1.11 -2.31 7.86
CA TYR A 145 -0.76 -0.90 7.75
C TYR A 145 -0.17 -0.28 9.03
N SER A 146 -0.76 -0.56 10.20
CA SER A 146 -0.25 0.02 11.45
C SER A 146 -0.48 -0.88 12.65
N LEU A 147 0.51 -0.89 13.54
CA LEU A 147 0.39 -1.50 14.86
C LEU A 147 -0.39 -0.60 15.84
N TYR A 148 -0.17 0.71 15.82
CA TYR A 148 -0.79 1.67 16.74
C TYR A 148 -1.76 2.60 16.02
N ASP A 149 -2.84 2.96 16.71
CA ASP A 149 -3.65 4.10 16.32
C ASP A 149 -2.80 5.38 16.31
N LEU A 150 -3.07 6.24 15.33
CA LEU A 150 -2.39 7.53 15.25
C LEU A 150 -2.92 8.47 16.33
N PRO A 151 -2.05 9.27 16.97
CA PRO A 151 -2.48 10.27 17.93
C PRO A 151 -3.48 11.24 17.32
N ARG A 152 -4.63 11.42 17.96
CA ARG A 152 -5.69 12.33 17.45
C ARG A 152 -5.28 13.80 17.46
N GLU A 153 -4.29 14.13 18.29
CA GLU A 153 -3.70 15.47 18.35
C GLU A 153 -2.90 15.79 17.08
N TRP A 154 -2.47 14.78 16.32
CA TRP A 154 -1.76 14.97 15.07
C TRP A 154 -2.75 15.23 13.93
N GLY A 155 -2.41 16.13 13.00
CA GLY A 155 -3.16 16.28 11.77
C GLY A 155 -2.84 15.12 10.82
N ALA A 156 -3.83 14.52 10.16
CA ALA A 156 -3.55 13.67 9.01
C ALA A 156 -2.93 14.53 7.90
N THR A 157 -1.68 14.22 7.54
CA THR A 157 -0.97 14.87 6.42
C THR A 157 -1.77 14.68 5.13
N THR A 158 -1.74 15.69 4.25
CA THR A 158 -2.39 15.71 2.91
C THR A 158 -3.92 15.63 2.86
N ARG A 159 -4.63 15.73 4.01
CA ARG A 159 -6.11 15.62 4.07
C ARG A 159 -6.81 16.83 4.68
N HIS A 160 -8.04 17.11 4.22
CA HIS A 160 -8.86 18.23 4.67
C HIS A 160 -10.02 17.77 5.57
N ARG A 161 -9.81 17.81 6.90
CA ARG A 161 -10.77 17.49 7.99
C ARG A 161 -12.24 17.38 7.57
N GLU A 162 -12.95 18.50 7.55
CA GLU A 162 -14.40 18.54 7.37
C GLU A 162 -14.82 18.27 5.92
N ALA A 163 -13.92 18.48 4.96
CA ALA A 163 -14.20 18.28 3.53
C ALA A 163 -14.25 16.79 3.15
N GLU A 164 -13.62 15.92 3.94
CA GLU A 164 -13.51 14.48 3.67
C GLU A 164 -14.43 13.61 4.52
N GLY A 165 -15.21 14.22 5.42
CA GLY A 165 -16.18 13.52 6.26
C GLY A 165 -15.55 12.41 7.11
N SER A 166 -16.19 11.24 7.14
CA SER A 166 -15.71 10.11 7.96
C SER A 166 -14.37 9.54 7.50
N SER A 167 -14.00 9.71 6.23
CA SER A 167 -12.72 9.24 5.68
C SER A 167 -11.51 9.84 6.40
N TYR A 168 -11.62 11.10 6.82
CA TYR A 168 -10.58 11.76 7.62
C TYR A 168 -10.36 11.07 8.97
N TYR A 169 -11.44 10.75 9.67
CA TYR A 169 -11.34 10.18 11.02
C TYR A 169 -10.84 8.75 11.00
N ARG A 170 -11.09 7.99 9.93
CA ARG A 170 -10.62 6.60 9.77
C ARG A 170 -9.11 6.45 9.92
N HIS A 171 -8.32 7.45 9.51
CA HIS A 171 -6.86 7.47 9.64
C HIS A 171 -6.37 7.23 11.08
N PHE A 172 -7.14 7.65 12.08
CA PHE A 172 -6.73 7.58 13.50
C PHE A 172 -7.08 6.25 14.18
N TYR A 173 -7.69 5.31 13.46
CA TYR A 173 -8.22 4.06 14.04
C TYR A 173 -7.72 2.81 13.30
N MET A 174 -6.55 2.89 12.66
CA MET A 174 -5.99 1.80 11.85
C MET A 174 -5.14 0.79 12.65
N GLY A 175 -4.73 1.12 13.87
CA GLY A 175 -3.89 0.27 14.69
C GLY A 175 -4.60 -0.96 15.21
N LEU A 176 -3.84 -2.02 15.46
CA LEU A 176 -4.26 -3.18 16.27
C LEU A 176 -4.22 -2.87 17.77
N LEU A 177 -3.43 -1.87 18.14
CA LEU A 177 -3.36 -1.24 19.45
C LEU A 177 -3.99 0.15 19.36
N ARG A 178 -4.64 0.59 20.44
CA ARG A 178 -5.04 1.99 20.61
C ARG A 178 -3.79 2.85 20.83
N GLU A 179 -3.98 4.16 20.82
CA GLU A 179 -2.91 5.15 21.02
C GLU A 179 -2.13 4.91 22.32
N ASP A 180 -2.81 4.46 23.39
CA ASP A 180 -2.22 4.15 24.70
C ASP A 180 -1.59 2.75 24.79
N GLY A 181 -1.56 2.00 23.68
CA GLY A 181 -1.06 0.63 23.62
C GLY A 181 -2.04 -0.43 24.11
N THR A 182 -3.26 -0.07 24.51
CA THR A 182 -4.28 -1.07 24.87
C THR A 182 -4.71 -1.88 23.64
N PRO A 183 -4.82 -3.22 23.75
CA PRO A 183 -5.14 -4.06 22.61
C PRO A 183 -6.59 -3.87 22.15
N LYS A 184 -6.79 -3.91 20.83
CA LYS A 184 -8.11 -4.08 20.21
C LYS A 184 -8.38 -5.58 19.95
N PRO A 185 -9.65 -5.98 19.76
CA PRO A 185 -10.01 -7.37 19.45
C PRO A 185 -9.24 -7.99 18.28
N ALA A 186 -8.89 -7.19 17.26
CA ALA A 186 -8.14 -7.67 16.10
C ALA A 186 -6.70 -8.10 16.40
N LEU A 187 -6.09 -7.66 17.52
CA LEU A 187 -4.73 -8.05 17.87
C LEU A 187 -4.63 -9.55 18.16
N GLU A 188 -5.60 -10.13 18.87
CA GLU A 188 -5.58 -11.55 19.22
C GLU A 188 -5.60 -12.45 17.98
N GLU A 189 -6.34 -12.05 16.94
CA GLU A 189 -6.38 -12.75 15.65
C GLU A 189 -5.12 -12.56 14.82
N PHE A 190 -4.40 -11.45 15.00
CA PHE A 190 -3.21 -11.12 14.21
C PHE A 190 -1.97 -11.92 14.60
N LEU A 191 -1.88 -12.33 15.88
CA LEU A 191 -0.73 -13.04 16.47
C LEU A 191 -0.76 -14.53 16.17
#